data_AF-A0A8J6RNV5-F1
#
_entry.id   AF-A0A8J6RNV5-F1
#
_cell.length_a   1.000
_cell.length_b   1.000
_cell.length_c   1.000
_cell.angle_alpha   90.00
_cell.angle_beta   90.00
_cell.angle_gamma   90.00
#
_symmetry.space_group_name_H-M   'P 1'
#
loop_
_entity.id
_entity.type
_entity.pdbx_description
1 polymer ?
#
loop_
_entity_poly.entity_id
_entity_poly.type
_entity_poly.pdbx_seq_one_letter_code
_entity_poly.pdbx_strand_id
1 'polypeptide(L)'
;MSNGFYTDVYSLAATLYTLLTAQVPLPSPMRAYGMRLEPPKQINSLLSDRINRAILKGMALKPEERSQSVQEWLGLLGIGAPRIANDSPLREWQERLRKAQEDKLKDNGDWRERFRKAQEDNLKDNDDWREKWRKACEK
;
A
#
# COMPACT_ATOMS: atom_id res chain seq x y z
N MET A 1 -9.79 -4.07 -11.13
CA MET A 1 -10.18 -4.57 -9.80
C MET A 1 -8.92 -4.67 -8.96
N SER A 2 -8.84 -3.91 -7.87
CA SER A 2 -7.60 -3.62 -7.13
C SER A 2 -7.20 -4.77 -6.21
N ASN A 3 -6.47 -5.74 -6.75
CA ASN A 3 -6.15 -7.02 -6.09
C ASN A 3 -4.84 -7.04 -5.25
N GLY A 4 -4.31 -5.88 -4.84
CA GLY A 4 -3.00 -5.79 -4.15
C GLY A 4 -3.04 -5.69 -2.61
N PHE A 5 -4.17 -5.30 -2.02
CA PHE A 5 -4.20 -5.00 -0.58
C PHE A 5 -3.94 -6.23 0.31
N TYR A 6 -4.40 -7.41 -0.11
CA TYR A 6 -4.17 -8.66 0.61
C TYR A 6 -2.80 -9.29 0.31
N THR A 7 -2.08 -8.83 -0.72
CA THR A 7 -0.69 -9.25 -0.99
C THR A 7 0.28 -8.51 -0.08
N ASP A 8 0.01 -7.24 0.22
CA ASP A 8 0.83 -6.44 1.15
C ASP A 8 0.73 -6.96 2.60
N VAL A 9 -0.47 -7.36 3.04
CA VAL A 9 -0.64 -8.00 4.36
C VAL A 9 0.16 -9.30 4.45
N TYR A 10 0.16 -10.10 3.38
CA TYR A 10 0.91 -11.37 3.34
C TYR A 10 2.41 -11.15 3.43
N SER A 11 2.97 -10.23 2.62
CA SER A 11 4.41 -9.97 2.59
C SER A 11 4.91 -9.41 3.92
N LEU A 12 4.16 -8.49 4.55
CA LEU A 12 4.47 -7.97 5.88
C LEU A 12 4.41 -9.06 6.95
N ALA A 13 3.38 -9.91 6.93
CA ALA A 13 3.28 -11.02 7.88
C ALA A 13 4.40 -12.06 7.69
N ALA A 14 4.78 -12.37 6.46
CA ALA A 14 5.91 -13.26 6.15
C ALA A 14 7.25 -12.68 6.59
N THR A 15 7.42 -11.36 6.45
CA THR A 15 8.61 -10.65 6.96
C THR A 15 8.67 -10.76 8.48
N LEU A 16 7.57 -10.47 9.17
CA LEU A 16 7.50 -10.58 10.62
C LEU A 16 7.73 -12.02 11.11
N TYR A 17 7.15 -13.02 10.43
CA TYR A 17 7.43 -14.43 10.70
C TYR A 17 8.94 -14.69 10.66
N THR A 18 9.60 -14.31 9.56
CA THR A 18 11.03 -14.52 9.34
C THR A 18 11.88 -13.86 10.42
N LEU A 19 11.55 -12.63 10.80
CA LEU A 19 12.29 -11.91 11.85
C LEU A 19 12.19 -12.59 13.22
N LEU A 20 11.04 -13.20 13.52
CA LEU A 20 10.77 -13.75 14.86
C LEU A 20 11.13 -15.24 15.00
N THR A 21 11.24 -15.95 13.88
CA THR A 21 11.59 -17.38 13.85
C THR A 21 12.95 -17.66 13.24
N ALA A 22 13.58 -16.67 12.60
CA ALA A 22 14.77 -16.82 11.76
C ALA A 22 14.59 -17.79 10.58
N GLN A 23 13.34 -18.12 10.21
CA GLN A 23 13.02 -19.04 9.12
C GLN A 23 12.16 -18.36 8.05
N VAL A 24 12.50 -18.56 6.78
CA VAL A 24 11.69 -18.06 5.66
C VAL A 24 10.47 -18.97 5.48
N PRO A 25 9.24 -18.44 5.60
CA PRO A 25 8.04 -19.26 5.45
C PRO A 25 7.83 -19.67 3.99
N LEU A 26 7.28 -20.87 3.78
CA LEU A 26 6.91 -21.35 2.46
C LEU A 26 5.89 -20.41 1.79
N PRO A 27 6.09 -20.06 0.50
CA PRO A 27 5.20 -19.14 -0.20
C PRO A 27 3.81 -19.76 -0.42
N SER A 28 2.79 -18.90 -0.45
CA SER A 28 1.38 -19.31 -0.49
C SER A 28 1.02 -20.29 -1.62
N PRO A 29 1.50 -20.15 -2.87
CA PRO A 29 1.22 -21.11 -3.94
C PRO A 29 1.72 -22.52 -3.61
N MET A 30 2.86 -22.63 -2.94
CA MET A 30 3.44 -23.93 -2.58
C MET A 30 2.65 -24.59 -1.44
N ARG A 31 2.09 -23.79 -0.52
CA ARG A 31 1.20 -24.27 0.55
C ARG A 31 -0.16 -24.76 0.05
N ALA A 32 -0.60 -24.33 -1.15
CA ALA A 32 -1.81 -24.87 -1.77
C ALA A 32 -1.71 -26.37 -2.11
N TYR A 33 -0.49 -26.89 -2.25
CA TYR A 33 -0.22 -28.32 -2.44
C TYR A 33 -0.20 -29.12 -1.14
N GLY A 34 -0.73 -28.57 -0.04
CA GLY A 34 -0.91 -29.28 1.23
C GLY A 34 0.20 -29.05 2.27
N MET A 35 1.22 -28.26 1.95
CA MET A 35 2.25 -27.88 2.93
C MET A 35 1.72 -26.83 3.89
N ARG A 36 1.62 -27.18 5.17
CA ARG A 36 1.10 -26.29 6.21
C ARG A 36 2.19 -25.32 6.68
N LEU A 37 1.75 -24.12 7.06
CA LEU A 37 2.62 -23.18 7.77
C LEU A 37 2.74 -23.63 9.22
N GLU A 38 3.98 -23.83 9.66
CA GLU A 38 4.26 -24.05 11.07
C GLU A 38 3.95 -22.77 11.87
N PRO A 39 3.16 -22.85 12.95
CA PRO A 39 2.92 -21.69 13.80
C PRO A 39 4.23 -21.12 14.39
N PRO A 40 4.47 -19.80 14.29
CA PRO A 40 5.74 -19.22 14.75
C PRO A 40 5.99 -19.43 16.25
N LYS A 41 4.94 -19.55 17.07
CA LYS A 41 5.06 -19.87 18.50
C LYS A 41 5.57 -21.29 18.78
N GLN A 42 5.42 -22.22 17.84
CA GLN A 42 6.02 -23.57 17.96
C GLN A 42 7.54 -23.52 17.78
N ILE A 43 8.04 -22.59 16.96
CA ILE A 43 9.48 -22.37 16.74
C ILE A 43 10.08 -21.49 17.84
N ASN A 44 9.37 -20.42 18.22
CA ASN A 44 9.78 -19.48 19.25
C ASN A 44 8.69 -19.37 20.33
N SER A 45 8.84 -20.14 21.41
CA SER A 45 7.86 -20.24 22.50
C SER A 45 7.69 -18.95 23.31
N LEU A 46 8.64 -18.01 23.21
CA LEU A 46 8.56 -16.70 23.88
C LEU A 46 7.53 -15.76 23.21
N LEU A 47 7.04 -16.11 22.02
CA LEU A 47 6.03 -15.31 21.34
C LEU A 47 4.69 -15.35 22.07
N SER A 48 4.08 -14.16 22.20
CA SER A 48 2.71 -14.05 22.69
C SER A 48 1.70 -14.67 21.71
N ASP A 49 0.58 -15.18 22.23
CA ASP A 49 -0.51 -15.70 21.40
C ASP A 49 -1.10 -14.65 20.47
N ARG A 50 -1.00 -13.37 20.85
CA ARG A 50 -1.41 -12.24 20.04
C ARG A 50 -0.61 -12.18 18.73
N ILE A 51 0.72 -12.12 18.84
CA ILE A 51 1.63 -12.03 17.70
C ILE A 51 1.50 -13.29 16.83
N ASN A 52 1.47 -14.46 17.46
CA ASN A 52 1.29 -15.73 16.77
C ASN A 52 0.01 -15.73 15.90
N ARG A 53 -1.14 -15.35 16.47
CA ARG A 53 -2.40 -15.27 15.73
C ARG A 53 -2.37 -14.22 14.63
N ALA A 54 -1.77 -13.06 14.86
CA ALA A 54 -1.65 -12.01 13.85
C ALA A 54 -0.84 -12.49 12.63
N ILE A 55 0.29 -13.18 12.86
CA ILE A 55 1.11 -13.74 11.78
C ILE A 55 0.34 -14.81 11.02
N LEU A 56 -0.29 -15.76 11.72
CA LEU A 56 -1.10 -16.82 11.07
C LEU A 56 -2.25 -16.25 10.24
N LYS A 57 -2.93 -15.21 10.74
CA LYS A 57 -4.01 -14.51 10.04
C LYS A 57 -3.50 -13.78 8.80
N GLY A 58 -2.40 -13.04 8.91
CA GLY A 58 -1.79 -12.33 7.78
C GLY A 58 -1.25 -13.28 6.70
N MET A 59 -0.80 -14.47 7.10
CA MET A 59 -0.31 -15.52 6.21
C MET A 59 -1.36 -16.59 5.89
N ALA A 60 -2.66 -16.31 6.03
CA ALA A 60 -3.69 -17.30 5.67
C ALA A 60 -3.56 -17.70 4.18
N LEU A 61 -3.87 -18.95 3.86
CA LEU A 61 -3.73 -19.47 2.49
C LEU A 61 -4.69 -18.76 1.55
N LYS A 62 -5.96 -18.65 1.96
CA LYS A 62 -7.01 -17.97 1.21
C LYS A 62 -6.97 -16.46 1.47
N PRO A 63 -6.97 -15.61 0.43
CA PRO A 63 -7.01 -14.15 0.59
C PRO A 63 -8.17 -13.65 1.45
N GLU A 64 -9.33 -14.31 1.39
CA GLU A 64 -10.55 -13.96 2.12
C GLU A 64 -10.41 -14.24 3.63
N GLU A 65 -9.52 -15.18 3.98
CA GLU A 65 -9.21 -15.50 5.37
C GLU A 65 -8.18 -14.54 5.97
N ARG A 66 -7.51 -13.69 5.17
CA ARG A 66 -6.57 -12.66 5.64
C ARG A 66 -7.30 -11.43 6.13
N SER A 67 -6.59 -10.59 6.88
CA SER A 67 -7.03 -9.21 7.10
C SER A 67 -7.05 -8.47 5.77
N GLN A 68 -8.13 -7.71 5.55
CA GLN A 68 -8.40 -7.06 4.26
C GLN A 68 -7.67 -5.71 4.12
N SER A 69 -7.01 -5.27 5.19
CA SER A 69 -6.15 -4.08 5.19
C SER A 69 -4.98 -4.25 6.14
N VAL A 70 -3.91 -3.48 5.89
CA VAL A 70 -2.76 -3.39 6.80
C VAL A 70 -3.19 -2.83 8.15
N GLN A 71 -4.13 -1.88 8.17
CA GLN A 71 -4.65 -1.26 9.40
C GLN A 71 -5.37 -2.29 10.29
N GLU A 72 -6.21 -3.14 9.70
CA GLU A 72 -6.87 -4.23 10.42
C GLU A 72 -5.84 -5.21 11.00
N TRP A 73 -4.85 -5.59 10.19
CA TRP A 73 -3.78 -6.50 10.60
C TRP A 73 -2.91 -5.92 11.74
N LEU A 74 -2.53 -4.64 11.65
CA LEU A 74 -1.82 -3.93 12.71
C LEU A 74 -2.65 -3.83 14.00
N GLY A 75 -3.98 -3.71 13.88
CA GLY A 75 -4.90 -3.82 15.01
C GLY A 75 -4.77 -5.15 15.78
N LEU A 76 -4.58 -6.26 15.06
CA LEU A 76 -4.32 -7.57 15.69
C LEU A 76 -3.00 -7.56 16.49
N LEU A 77 -1.99 -6.83 16.02
CA LEU A 77 -0.72 -6.62 16.73
C LEU A 77 -0.84 -5.62 17.88
N GLY A 78 -1.91 -4.84 17.94
CA GLY A 78 -2.12 -3.77 18.93
C GLY A 78 -1.51 -2.45 18.56
N ILE A 79 -1.08 -2.35 17.32
CA ILE A 79 -0.60 -1.14 16.70
C ILE A 79 -1.85 -0.50 16.09
N GLY A 80 -2.68 0.10 16.95
CA GLY A 80 -3.81 0.90 16.49
C GLY A 80 -3.32 2.22 15.92
N ALA A 81 -4.13 2.86 15.08
CA ALA A 81 -3.96 4.28 14.79
C ALA A 81 -3.77 5.03 16.12
N PRO A 82 -2.91 6.06 16.18
CA PRO A 82 -2.78 6.86 17.39
C PRO A 82 -4.18 7.18 17.89
N ARG A 83 -4.45 6.97 19.18
CA ARG A 83 -5.66 7.51 19.79
C ARG A 83 -5.52 9.02 19.63
N ILE A 84 -6.06 9.55 18.55
CA ILE A 84 -6.18 10.96 18.35
C ILE A 84 -7.20 11.37 19.39
N ALA A 85 -6.68 11.77 20.56
CA ALA A 85 -7.46 12.33 21.64
C ALA A 85 -8.42 13.38 21.06
N ASN A 86 -9.60 13.52 21.66
CA ASN A 86 -10.67 14.32 21.05
C ASN A 86 -10.26 15.78 20.77
N ASP A 87 -9.21 16.26 21.43
CA ASP A 87 -8.57 17.58 21.35
C ASP A 87 -7.25 17.60 20.55
N SER A 88 -6.84 16.49 19.95
CA SER A 88 -5.55 16.43 19.25
C SER A 88 -5.56 17.28 17.97
N PRO A 89 -4.57 18.18 17.79
CA PRO A 89 -4.43 19.02 16.60
C PRO A 89 -4.46 18.23 15.28
N LEU A 90 -3.99 16.98 15.30
CA LEU A 90 -3.99 16.10 14.14
C LEU A 90 -5.38 15.81 13.54
N ARG A 91 -6.49 15.95 14.28
CA ARG A 91 -7.84 15.82 13.71
C ARG A 91 -8.12 16.93 12.70
N GLU A 92 -7.80 18.16 13.07
CA GLU A 92 -7.99 19.31 12.19
C GLU A 92 -7.16 19.12 10.92
N TRP A 93 -5.94 18.61 11.04
CA TRP A 93 -5.10 18.28 9.89
C TRP A 93 -5.69 17.20 9.00
N GLN A 94 -6.20 16.11 9.59
CA GLN A 94 -6.86 15.05 8.82
C GLN A 94 -8.11 15.56 8.10
N GLU A 95 -8.92 16.38 8.77
CA GLU A 95 -10.13 16.95 8.19
C GLU A 95 -9.81 17.95 7.08
N ARG A 96 -8.76 18.77 7.26
CA ARG A 96 -8.23 19.66 6.21
C ARG A 96 -7.75 18.88 4.99
N LEU A 97 -7.04 17.77 5.19
CA LEU A 97 -6.57 16.91 4.09
C LEU A 97 -7.74 16.23 3.37
N ARG A 98 -8.71 15.71 4.11
CA ARG A 98 -9.94 15.10 3.58
C ARG A 98 -10.72 16.10 2.74
N LYS A 99 -10.95 17.30 3.28
CA LYS A 99 -11.65 18.38 2.58
C LYS A 99 -10.89 18.85 1.33
N ALA A 100 -9.56 18.97 1.41
CA ALA A 100 -8.74 19.30 0.25
C ALA A 100 -8.78 18.22 -0.85
N GLN A 101 -8.88 16.94 -0.50
CA GLN A 101 -9.11 15.87 -1.46
C GLN A 101 -10.50 15.94 -2.09
N GLU A 102 -11.54 16.19 -1.29
CA GLU A 102 -12.92 16.35 -1.78
C GLU A 102 -13.07 17.58 -2.68
N ASP A 103 -12.44 18.70 -2.33
CA ASP A 103 -12.44 19.91 -3.14
C ASP A 103 -11.67 19.68 -4.45
N LYS A 104 -10.55 18.95 -4.42
CA LYS A 104 -9.87 18.48 -5.65
C LYS A 104 -10.71 17.52 -6.50
N LEU A 105 -11.54 16.68 -5.87
CA LEU A 105 -12.47 15.78 -6.59
C LEU A 105 -13.67 16.54 -7.17
N LYS A 106 -14.09 17.64 -6.54
CA LYS A 106 -15.16 18.53 -7.01
C LYS A 106 -14.68 19.54 -8.05
N ASP A 107 -13.39 19.88 -8.05
CA ASP A 107 -12.68 20.61 -9.13
C ASP A 107 -12.48 19.74 -10.39
N ASN A 108 -13.42 18.82 -10.66
CA ASN A 108 -13.57 18.11 -11.94
C ASN A 108 -14.11 19.05 -13.05
N GLY A 109 -13.94 20.36 -12.89
CA GLY A 109 -14.02 21.34 -13.94
C GLY A 109 -12.63 21.55 -14.50
N ASP A 110 -12.41 21.10 -15.73
CA ASP A 110 -11.35 21.58 -16.61
C ASP A 110 -9.96 20.93 -16.53
N TRP A 111 -9.68 19.89 -15.72
CA TRP A 111 -8.34 19.25 -15.80
C TRP A 111 -8.12 18.47 -17.12
N ARG A 112 -9.19 17.88 -17.68
CA ARG A 112 -9.14 17.22 -19.01
C ARG A 112 -9.05 18.22 -20.17
N GLU A 113 -9.79 19.32 -20.09
CA GLU A 113 -9.73 20.40 -21.08
C GLU A 113 -8.37 21.12 -21.04
N ARG A 114 -7.84 21.42 -19.84
CA ARG A 114 -6.51 22.01 -19.66
C ARG A 114 -5.42 21.09 -20.17
N PHE A 115 -5.56 19.79 -19.97
CA PHE A 115 -4.62 18.79 -20.50
C PHE A 115 -4.72 18.68 -22.03
N ARG A 116 -5.94 18.68 -22.60
CA ARG A 116 -6.19 18.69 -24.05
C ARG A 116 -5.64 19.97 -24.70
N LYS A 117 -5.90 21.13 -24.11
CA LYS A 117 -5.38 22.43 -24.55
C LYS A 117 -3.86 22.49 -24.45
N ALA A 118 -3.27 21.97 -23.37
CA ALA A 118 -1.83 21.83 -23.25
C ALA A 118 -1.23 20.89 -24.30
N GLN A 119 -1.94 19.83 -24.73
CA GLN A 119 -1.51 18.99 -25.84
C GLN A 119 -1.61 19.71 -27.20
N GLU A 120 -2.68 20.46 -27.44
CA GLU A 120 -2.89 21.23 -28.68
C GLU A 120 -1.89 22.40 -28.81
N ASP A 121 -1.62 23.12 -27.73
CA ASP A 121 -0.64 24.21 -27.69
C ASP A 121 0.79 23.66 -27.85
N ASN A 122 1.09 22.49 -27.27
CA ASN A 122 2.38 21.80 -27.44
C ASN A 122 2.53 21.13 -28.82
N LEU A 123 1.44 20.88 -29.56
CA LEU A 123 1.48 20.50 -30.97
C LEU A 123 1.77 21.70 -31.88
N LYS A 124 1.32 22.91 -31.52
CA LYS A 124 1.55 24.15 -32.29
C LYS A 124 2.96 24.72 -32.11
N ASP A 125 3.58 24.52 -30.95
CA ASP A 125 4.99 24.87 -30.69
C ASP A 125 6.00 23.84 -31.26
N ASN A 126 5.52 22.68 -31.73
CA ASN A 126 6.36 21.55 -32.18
C ASN A 126 7.03 21.74 -33.54
N ASP A 127 6.61 22.75 -34.31
CA ASP A 127 7.25 23.07 -35.60
C ASP A 127 8.53 23.91 -35.44
N ASP A 128 8.81 24.49 -34.27
CA ASP A 128 9.97 25.37 -34.04
C ASP A 128 11.08 24.71 -33.21
N TRP A 129 10.78 23.89 -32.20
CA TRP A 129 11.82 23.33 -31.31
C TRP A 129 12.64 22.19 -31.95
N ARG A 130 12.09 21.41 -32.89
CA ARG A 130 12.82 20.34 -33.60
C ARG A 130 13.90 20.88 -34.53
N GLU A 131 13.63 22.00 -35.21
CA GLU A 131 14.59 22.72 -36.07
C GLU A 131 15.72 23.34 -35.22
N LYS A 132 15.36 23.92 -34.07
CA LYS A 132 16.29 24.48 -33.08
C LYS A 132 17.21 23.42 -32.46
N TRP A 133 16.69 22.23 -32.17
CA TRP A 133 17.50 21.10 -31.68
C TRP A 133 18.44 20.53 -32.74
N ARG A 134 18.00 20.40 -34.01
CA ARG A 134 18.85 19.92 -35.10
C ARG A 134 20.06 20.84 -35.32
N LYS A 135 19.85 22.16 -35.32
CA LYS A 135 20.93 23.17 -35.45
C LYS A 135 21.88 23.20 -34.26
N ALA A 136 21.43 22.80 -33.07
CA ALA A 136 22.26 22.74 -31.87
C ALA A 136 23.18 21.51 -31.83
N CYS A 137 22.85 20.43 -32.55
CA CYS A 137 23.63 19.21 -32.59
C CYS A 137 24.69 19.14 -33.72
N GLU A 138 24.72 20.11 -34.65
CA GLU A 138 25.67 20.16 -35.78
C GLU A 138 26.91 21.05 -35.51
N LYS A 139 27.26 21.33 -34.24
CA LYS A 139 28.45 22.12 -33.88
C LYS A 139 29.37 21.41 -32.90
#